data_AF-S9U225-F1
#
_entry.id   AF-S9U225-F1
#
_cell.length_a   1.000
_cell.length_b   1.000
_cell.length_c   1.000
_cell.angle_alpha   90.00
_cell.angle_beta   90.00
_cell.angle_gamma   90.00
#
_symmetry.space_group_name_H-M   'P 1'
#
loop_
_entity.id
_entity.type
_entity.pdbx_description
1 polymer ?
#
loop_
_entity_poly.entity_id
_entity_poly.type
_entity_poly.pdbx_seq_one_letter_code
_entity_poly.pdbx_strand_id
1 'polypeptide(L)' 'MHEMMNPHLVTIEPDAPQADVLDIIKKYGLLAVPVVTEGSRLVGIVTFDDVMSHL' A
#
# COMPACT_ATOMS: atom_id res chain seq x y z
N MET A 1 16.37 13.24 6.80
CA MET A 1 15.29 12.44 6.15
C MET A 1 15.45 10.96 6.41
N HIS A 2 16.60 10.34 6.11
CA HIS A 2 16.79 8.89 6.33
C HIS A 2 16.55 8.47 7.79
N GLU A 3 16.88 9.33 8.76
CA GLU A 3 16.65 9.09 10.19
C GLU A 3 15.18 9.07 10.63
N MET A 4 14.25 9.55 9.78
CA MET A 4 12.81 9.60 10.07
C MET A 4 11.98 8.62 9.22
N MET A 5 12.62 7.87 8.31
CA MET A 5 11.95 6.89 7.46
C MET A 5 11.86 5.55 8.18
N ASN A 6 10.73 4.87 8.09
CA ASN A 6 10.65 3.46 8.45
C ASN A 6 11.15 2.61 7.26
N PRO A 7 12.26 1.88 7.39
CA PRO A 7 12.78 1.05 6.30
C PRO A 7 11.93 -0.20 6.04
N HIS A 8 11.06 -0.60 6.98
CA HIS A 8 10.17 -1.75 6.84
C HIS A 8 8.83 -1.30 6.26
N LEU A 9 8.77 -1.17 4.94
CA LEU A 9 7.56 -0.82 4.21
C LEU A 9 6.68 -2.06 4.02
N VAL A 10 5.37 -1.89 4.23
CA VAL A 10 4.35 -2.82 3.72
C VAL A 10 3.95 -2.32 2.34
N THR A 11 3.99 -3.19 1.34
CA THR A 11 3.73 -2.88 -0.06
C THR A 11 2.83 -3.93 -0.70
N ILE A 12 2.20 -3.58 -1.83
CA ILE A 12 1.39 -4.52 -2.64
C ILE A 12 1.86 -4.54 -4.10
N GLU A 13 1.54 -5.63 -4.80
CA GLU A 13 1.74 -5.75 -6.24
C GLU A 13 0.62 -5.04 -7.04
N PRO A 14 0.87 -4.63 -8.31
CA PRO A 14 -0.09 -3.82 -9.07
C PRO A 14 -1.39 -4.53 -9.42
N ASP A 15 -1.38 -5.86 -9.41
CA ASP A 15 -2.51 -6.75 -9.67
C ASP A 15 -3.14 -7.31 -8.38
N ALA A 16 -2.71 -6.85 -7.21
CA ALA A 16 -3.27 -7.26 -5.93
C ALA A 16 -4.79 -6.96 -5.86
N PRO A 17 -5.62 -7.93 -5.42
CA PRO A 17 -7.04 -7.70 -5.22
C PRO A 17 -7.33 -6.56 -4.24
N GLN A 18 -8.37 -5.76 -4.51
CA GLN A 18 -8.77 -4.65 -3.64
C GLN A 18 -9.08 -5.09 -2.19
N ALA A 19 -9.61 -6.29 -2.01
CA ALA A 19 -9.88 -6.86 -0.69
C ALA A 19 -8.58 -7.03 0.13
N ASP A 20 -7.50 -7.50 -0.50
CA ASP A 20 -6.20 -7.68 0.14
C ASP A 20 -5.61 -6.33 0.55
N VAL A 21 -5.78 -5.30 -0.28
CA VAL A 21 -5.36 -3.92 0.06
C VAL A 21 -6.13 -3.40 1.28
N LEU A 22 -7.44 -3.61 1.33
CA LEU A 22 -8.29 -3.21 2.46
C LEU A 22 -7.86 -3.92 3.76
N ASP A 23 -7.59 -5.22 3.68
CA ASP A 23 -7.16 -6.03 4.82
C ASP A 23 -5.80 -5.57 5.34
N ILE A 24 -4.86 -5.27 4.45
CA ILE A 24 -3.55 -4.71 4.81
C ILE A 24 -3.71 -3.35 5.51
N ILE A 25 -4.49 -2.44 4.93
CA ILE A 25 -4.73 -1.11 5.49
C ILE A 25 -5.34 -1.24 6.89
N LYS A 26 -6.37 -2.06 7.06
CA LYS A 26 -7.02 -2.27 8.37
C LYS A 26 -6.10 -2.93 9.39
N LYS A 27 -5.35 -3.96 8.97
CA LYS A 27 -4.46 -4.73 9.84
C LYS A 27 -3.34 -3.87 10.42
N TYR A 28 -2.77 -2.99 9.61
CA TYR A 28 -1.61 -2.18 9.99
C TYR A 28 -1.96 -0.71 10.31
N GLY A 29 -3.23 -0.32 10.19
CA GLY A 29 -3.68 1.06 10.43
C GLY A 29 -3.07 2.07 9.44
N LEU A 30 -2.85 1.64 8.19
CA LEU A 30 -2.17 2.46 7.18
C LEU A 30 -3.15 3.39 6.46
N LEU A 31 -2.76 4.64 6.23
CA LEU A 31 -3.54 5.56 5.40
C LEU A 31 -3.31 5.37 3.91
N ALA A 32 -2.17 4.78 3.55
CA ALA A 32 -1.80 4.50 2.18
C ALA A 32 -0.79 3.35 2.10
N VAL A 33 -0.79 2.64 0.97
CA VAL A 33 0.09 1.52 0.68
C VAL A 33 0.79 1.76 -0.67
N PRO A 34 2.13 1.71 -0.72
CA PRO A 34 2.87 1.78 -1.98
C PRO A 34 2.62 0.55 -2.86
N VAL A 35 2.48 0.78 -4.15
CA VAL A 35 2.35 -0.28 -5.17
C VAL A 35 3.69 -0.47 -5.85
N VAL A 36 4.25 -1.69 -5.76
CA VAL A 36 5.57 -2.03 -6.30
C VAL A 36 5.45 -3.24 -7.22
N THR A 37 6.24 -3.28 -8.29
CA THR A 37 6.37 -4.48 -9.12
C THR A 37 7.21 -5.55 -8.41
N GLU A 38 7.21 -6.79 -8.92
CA GLU A 38 8.13 -7.87 -8.50
C GLU A 38 9.61 -7.42 -8.41
N GLY A 39 10.07 -6.58 -9.35
CA GLY A 39 11.42 -5.98 -9.33
C GLY A 39 11.64 -4.86 -8.29
N SER A 40 10.76 -4.72 -7.29
CA SER A 40 10.77 -3.65 -6.27
C SER A 40 10.71 -2.22 -6.82
N ARG A 41 10.21 -2.04 -8.05
CA ARG A 41 10.01 -0.71 -8.64
C ARG A 41 8.67 -0.13 -8.17
N LEU A 42 8.72 1.04 -7.52
CA LEU A 42 7.52 1.81 -7.18
C LEU A 42 6.79 2.25 -8.45
N VAL A 43 5.50 1.90 -8.57
CA VAL A 43 4.65 2.26 -9.71
C VAL A 43 3.45 3.12 -9.32
N GLY A 44 3.11 3.20 -8.04
CA GLY A 44 1.99 4.01 -7.57
C GLY A 44 1.78 3.94 -6.06
N ILE A 45 0.65 4.51 -5.63
CA ILE A 45 0.19 4.48 -4.25
C ILE A 45 -1.33 4.29 -4.27
N VAL A 46 -1.85 3.53 -3.31
CA VAL A 46 -3.29 3.41 -3.05
C VAL A 46 -3.55 3.96 -1.66
N THR A 47 -4.51 4.88 -1.54
CA THR A 47 -4.94 5.46 -0.28
C THR A 47 -6.17 4.75 0.27
N PHE A 48 -6.41 4.89 1.57
CA PHE A 48 -7.63 4.36 2.19
C PHE A 48 -8.90 4.85 1.48
N ASP A 49 -8.94 6.13 1.09
CA ASP A 49 -10.10 6.72 0.41
C ASP A 49 -10.35 6.10 -0.98
N ASP A 50 -9.30 5.70 -1.72
CA ASP A 50 -9.43 5.02 -3.01
C ASP A 50 -10.15 3.67 -2.87
N VAL A 51 -9.79 2.92 -1.80
CA VAL A 51 -10.35 1.60 -1.50
C VAL A 51 -11.79 1.71 -1.00
N MET A 52 -12.11 2.76 -0.25
CA MET A 52 -13.46 3.00 0.27
C MET A 52 -14.44 3.52 -0.78
N SER A 53 -13.96 4.28 -1.78
CA SER A 53 -14.80 4.89 -2.81
C SER A 53 -15.43 3.89 -3.80
N HIS A 54 -14.98 2.63 -3.77
CA HIS A 54 -15.42 1.56 -4.69
C HIS A 54 -16.05 0.35 -3.96
N LEU A 55 -16.40 0.49 -2.68
CA LEU A 55 -17.23 -0.47 -1.93
C LEU A 55 -18.72 -0.12 -2.07
#